data_AF-A0A925HZX9-F1
#
_entry.id   AF-A0A925HZX9-F1
#
_cell.length_a   1.000
_cell.length_b   1.000
_cell.length_c   1.000
_cell.angle_alpha   90.00
_cell.angle_beta   90.00
_cell.angle_gamma   90.00
#
_symmetry.space_group_name_H-M   'P 1'
#
loop_
_entity.id
_entity.type
_entity.pdbx_description
1 polymer ?
#
loop_
_entity_poly.entity_id
_entity_poly.type
_entity_poly.pdbx_seq_one_letter_code
_entity_poly.pdbx_strand_id
1 'polypeptide(L)'
;MTNRASLPTLPSYARWPCPDPRAATPHVAARLINAFKSIAKRDVGRMVEESLIDCHSYERAVTLATREAILPLEFTKPDRRDLDDAVFELLGVESPSDRAQLVDRLYTETTKHYRDVRVTEIQKMEDRRTGGKTKFATTDHAADAWDALDLTDLTPLPEWVNAHAAGECEVVSISTERPVHLAGGGMFDNETVYFGKSRRKYFTSNLVPKRNWSPEWQHLA
;
A
#
# COMPACT_ATOMS: atom_id res chain seq x y z
N MET A 1 -16.73 -38.23 10.99
CA MET A 1 -15.38 -37.64 11.19
C MET A 1 -14.64 -37.73 9.86
N THR A 2 -14.80 -36.70 9.04
CA THR A 2 -14.32 -36.68 7.65
C THR A 2 -12.91 -36.08 7.59
N ASN A 3 -12.04 -36.83 6.92
CA ASN A 3 -10.62 -36.59 6.75
C ASN A 3 -10.40 -35.31 5.91
N ARG A 4 -9.96 -34.21 6.54
CA ARG A 4 -9.50 -33.01 5.83
C ARG A 4 -8.12 -33.34 5.25
N ALA A 5 -8.06 -33.62 3.96
CA ALA A 5 -6.78 -33.70 3.24
C ALA A 5 -6.06 -32.35 3.38
N SER A 6 -4.95 -32.34 4.09
CA SER A 6 -4.04 -31.21 4.20
C SER A 6 -3.36 -30.97 2.85
N LEU A 7 -3.61 -29.80 2.26
CA LEU A 7 -2.91 -29.36 1.06
C LEU A 7 -1.40 -29.21 1.35
N PRO A 8 -0.51 -29.60 0.42
CA PRO A 8 0.92 -29.49 0.61
C PRO A 8 1.36 -28.02 0.73
N THR A 9 2.25 -27.74 1.68
CA THR A 9 2.83 -26.41 1.90
C THR A 9 3.79 -26.06 0.76
N LEU A 10 3.40 -25.11 -0.09
CA LEU A 10 4.26 -24.56 -1.14
C LEU A 10 5.23 -23.50 -0.56
N PRO A 11 6.45 -23.34 -1.13
CA PRO A 11 7.43 -22.36 -0.68
C PRO A 11 6.92 -20.91 -0.80
N SER A 12 7.44 -20.01 0.05
CA SER A 12 6.91 -18.65 0.30
C SER A 12 6.81 -17.71 -0.92
N TYR A 13 7.49 -18.03 -2.02
CA TYR A 13 7.43 -17.28 -3.29
C TYR A 13 6.46 -17.87 -4.32
N ALA A 14 5.94 -19.08 -4.11
CA ALA A 14 4.87 -19.67 -4.92
C ALA A 14 3.51 -19.16 -4.42
N ARG A 15 3.29 -17.84 -4.46
CA ARG A 15 2.12 -17.21 -3.82
C ARG A 15 0.82 -17.28 -4.64
N TRP A 16 0.77 -18.12 -5.68
CA TRP A 16 -0.50 -18.53 -6.25
C TRP A 16 -0.41 -20.01 -6.65
N PRO A 17 -1.27 -20.90 -6.11
CA PRO A 17 -1.34 -22.28 -6.57
C PRO A 17 -1.86 -22.27 -8.00
N CYS A 18 -0.93 -22.30 -8.97
CA CYS A 18 -1.28 -22.50 -10.38
C CYS A 18 -1.63 -23.98 -10.55
N PRO A 19 -2.81 -24.33 -11.11
CA PRO A 19 -3.15 -25.71 -11.41
C PRO A 19 -2.06 -26.34 -12.30
N ASP A 20 -1.57 -27.53 -11.97
CA ASP A 20 -0.64 -28.25 -12.84
C ASP A 20 -1.40 -28.87 -14.03
N PRO A 21 -1.20 -28.37 -15.26
CA PRO A 21 -1.91 -28.92 -16.43
C PRO A 21 -1.55 -30.38 -16.72
N ARG A 22 -0.43 -30.89 -16.20
CA ARG A 22 -0.01 -32.30 -16.36
C ARG A 22 -0.86 -33.26 -15.55
N ALA A 23 -1.57 -32.75 -14.53
CA ALA A 23 -2.50 -33.52 -13.73
C ALA A 23 -3.87 -33.69 -14.42
N ALA A 24 -4.10 -33.05 -15.57
CA ALA A 24 -5.38 -33.12 -16.27
C ALA A 24 -5.64 -34.51 -16.86
N THR A 25 -6.86 -35.02 -16.66
CA THR A 25 -7.34 -36.18 -17.42
C THR A 25 -7.57 -35.78 -18.88
N PRO A 26 -7.58 -36.74 -19.84
CA PRO A 26 -7.88 -36.44 -21.24
C PRO A 26 -9.23 -35.74 -21.44
N HIS A 27 -10.21 -36.05 -20.57
CA HIS A 27 -11.51 -35.39 -20.54
C HIS A 27 -11.38 -33.91 -20.16
N VAL A 28 -10.75 -33.61 -19.03
CA VAL A 28 -10.55 -32.23 -18.53
C VAL A 28 -9.72 -31.41 -19.53
N ALA A 29 -8.67 -32.01 -20.09
CA ALA A 29 -7.85 -31.35 -21.11
C ALA A 29 -8.67 -30.94 -22.34
N ALA A 30 -9.55 -31.82 -22.84
CA ALA A 30 -10.43 -31.51 -23.95
C ALA A 30 -11.42 -30.37 -23.62
N ARG A 31 -11.99 -30.38 -22.39
CA ARG A 31 -12.87 -29.29 -21.92
C ARG A 31 -12.15 -27.95 -21.89
N LEU A 32 -10.96 -27.90 -21.29
CA LEU A 32 -10.13 -26.69 -21.22
C LEU A 32 -9.79 -26.16 -22.62
N ILE A 33 -9.33 -27.03 -23.53
CA ILE A 33 -9.00 -26.64 -24.91
C ILE A 33 -10.22 -26.04 -25.62
N ASN A 34 -11.39 -26.66 -25.47
CA ASN A 34 -12.62 -26.18 -26.09
C ASN A 34 -13.06 -24.84 -25.50
N ALA A 35 -13.00 -24.67 -24.18
CA ALA A 35 -13.33 -23.43 -23.49
C ALA A 35 -12.40 -22.29 -23.93
N PHE A 36 -11.08 -22.52 -23.96
CA PHE A 36 -10.11 -21.54 -24.47
C PHE A 36 -10.37 -21.16 -25.93
N LYS A 37 -10.66 -22.13 -26.80
CA LYS A 37 -11.01 -21.86 -28.21
C LYS A 37 -12.31 -21.07 -28.34
N SER A 38 -13.28 -21.27 -27.45
CA SER A 38 -14.52 -20.51 -27.46
C SER A 38 -14.27 -19.05 -27.07
N ILE A 39 -13.57 -18.83 -25.95
CA ILE A 39 -13.25 -17.49 -25.45
C ILE A 39 -12.40 -16.71 -26.46
N ALA A 40 -11.41 -17.37 -27.09
CA ALA A 40 -10.53 -16.74 -28.07
C ALA A 40 -11.24 -16.25 -29.34
N LYS A 41 -12.45 -16.72 -29.64
CA LYS A 41 -13.22 -16.34 -30.84
C LYS A 41 -14.12 -15.14 -30.63
N ARG A 42 -14.38 -14.76 -29.38
CA ARG A 42 -15.30 -13.66 -29.06
C ARG A 42 -14.56 -12.44 -28.56
N ASP A 43 -15.27 -11.32 -28.56
CA ASP A 43 -14.82 -10.15 -27.84
C ASP A 43 -14.95 -10.36 -26.33
N VAL A 44 -13.94 -9.94 -25.58
CA VAL A 44 -13.87 -10.09 -24.12
C VAL A 44 -14.35 -8.80 -23.48
N GLY A 45 -15.41 -8.91 -22.68
CA GLY A 45 -16.01 -7.78 -22.00
C GLY A 45 -15.20 -7.29 -20.80
N ARG A 46 -15.72 -6.26 -20.14
CA ARG A 46 -15.14 -5.74 -18.89
C ARG A 46 -15.60 -6.60 -17.71
N MET A 47 -14.73 -6.72 -16.71
CA MET A 47 -15.01 -7.40 -15.44
C MET A 47 -15.62 -6.48 -14.38
N VAL A 48 -16.23 -5.38 -14.82
CA VAL A 48 -16.79 -4.32 -13.98
C VAL A 48 -18.28 -4.22 -14.27
N GLU A 49 -19.07 -3.95 -13.24
CA GLU A 49 -20.50 -3.73 -13.38
C GLU A 49 -20.84 -2.60 -14.35
N GLU A 50 -21.84 -2.83 -15.20
CA GLU A 50 -22.32 -1.85 -16.18
C GLU A 50 -22.69 -0.51 -15.52
N SER A 51 -23.28 -0.56 -14.32
CA SER A 51 -23.65 0.65 -13.56
C SER A 51 -22.45 1.52 -13.15
N LEU A 52 -21.26 0.93 -12.99
CA LEU A 52 -20.02 1.60 -12.62
C LEU A 52 -19.14 1.95 -13.84
N ILE A 53 -19.40 1.36 -15.00
CA ILE A 53 -18.74 1.72 -16.26
C ILE A 53 -19.10 3.16 -16.64
N ASP A 54 -20.39 3.50 -16.58
CA ASP A 54 -20.94 4.82 -16.92
C ASP A 54 -20.88 5.83 -15.75
N CYS A 55 -20.21 5.48 -14.66
CA CYS A 55 -20.11 6.34 -13.48
C CYS A 55 -18.85 7.22 -13.54
N HIS A 56 -19.03 8.54 -13.42
CA HIS A 56 -17.95 9.55 -13.46
C HIS A 56 -17.92 10.48 -12.25
N SER A 57 -18.70 10.17 -11.22
CA SER A 57 -18.73 10.88 -9.94
C SER A 57 -18.47 9.87 -8.83
N TYR A 58 -17.59 10.22 -7.91
CA TYR A 58 -17.26 9.41 -6.75
C TYR A 58 -18.46 9.22 -5.82
N GLU A 59 -19.22 10.28 -5.54
CA GLU A 59 -20.41 10.21 -4.68
C GLU A 59 -21.41 9.16 -5.20
N ARG A 60 -21.65 9.16 -6.52
CA ARG A 60 -22.48 8.15 -7.17
C ARG A 60 -21.85 6.75 -7.09
N ALA A 61 -20.54 6.64 -7.26
CA ALA A 61 -19.83 5.36 -7.19
C ALA A 61 -19.92 4.73 -5.77
N VAL A 62 -19.74 5.53 -4.71
CA VAL A 62 -19.92 5.10 -3.31
C VAL A 62 -21.36 4.65 -3.07
N THR A 63 -22.34 5.41 -3.57
CA THR A 63 -23.76 5.04 -3.45
C THR A 63 -24.09 3.74 -4.17
N LEU A 64 -23.44 3.45 -5.30
CA LEU A 64 -23.60 2.18 -6.01
C LEU A 64 -22.91 1.04 -5.27
N ALA A 65 -21.77 1.29 -4.64
CA ALA A 65 -21.00 0.28 -3.91
C ALA A 65 -21.72 -0.25 -2.66
N THR A 66 -22.63 0.53 -2.05
CA THR A 66 -23.45 0.07 -0.91
C THR A 66 -24.59 -0.88 -1.30
N ARG A 67 -24.91 -0.98 -2.59
CA ARG A 67 -25.95 -1.88 -3.11
C ARG A 67 -25.39 -3.29 -3.30
N GLU A 68 -26.28 -4.26 -3.50
CA GLU A 68 -25.86 -5.63 -3.84
C GLU A 68 -25.02 -5.66 -5.13
N ALA A 69 -24.06 -6.59 -5.19
CA ALA A 69 -23.20 -6.81 -6.36
C ALA A 69 -23.99 -7.44 -7.50
N ILE A 70 -24.06 -6.76 -8.65
CA ILE A 70 -24.63 -7.32 -9.87
C ILE A 70 -23.49 -7.92 -10.69
N LEU A 71 -23.67 -9.13 -11.23
CA LEU A 71 -22.63 -9.72 -12.06
C LEU A 71 -22.41 -8.91 -13.36
N PRO A 72 -21.17 -8.55 -13.72
CA PRO A 72 -20.81 -8.00 -15.02
C PRO A 72 -21.23 -8.94 -16.15
N LEU A 73 -21.54 -8.39 -17.33
CA LEU A 73 -21.94 -9.16 -18.52
C LEU A 73 -20.89 -10.20 -18.93
N GLU A 74 -19.61 -9.95 -18.66
CA GLU A 74 -18.52 -10.90 -18.91
C GLU A 74 -18.65 -12.17 -18.06
N PHE A 75 -19.07 -12.05 -16.81
CA PHE A 75 -19.22 -13.19 -15.88
C PHE A 75 -20.52 -13.97 -16.10
N THR A 76 -21.48 -13.42 -16.86
CA THR A 76 -22.66 -14.18 -17.29
C THR A 76 -22.40 -15.03 -18.54
N LYS A 77 -21.22 -14.93 -19.17
CA LYS A 77 -20.93 -15.67 -20.39
C LYS A 77 -20.72 -17.16 -20.11
N PRO A 78 -21.41 -18.06 -20.83
CA PRO A 78 -21.36 -19.49 -20.56
C PRO A 78 -19.97 -20.07 -20.79
N ASP A 79 -19.26 -19.62 -21.82
CA ASP A 79 -17.92 -20.14 -22.15
C ASP A 79 -16.86 -19.81 -21.09
N ARG A 80 -17.00 -18.66 -20.42
CA ARG A 80 -16.19 -18.28 -19.26
C ARG A 80 -16.47 -19.21 -18.08
N ARG A 81 -17.76 -19.46 -17.78
CA ARG A 81 -18.17 -20.39 -16.72
C ARG A 81 -17.72 -21.81 -16.99
N ASP A 82 -17.77 -22.25 -18.25
CA ASP A 82 -17.28 -23.56 -18.68
C ASP A 82 -15.78 -23.71 -18.47
N LEU A 83 -15.01 -22.64 -18.72
CA LEU A 83 -13.57 -22.62 -18.43
C LEU A 83 -13.31 -22.78 -16.94
N ASP A 84 -13.94 -21.94 -16.11
CA ASP A 84 -13.70 -21.95 -14.67
C ASP A 84 -14.22 -23.25 -14.00
N ASP A 85 -15.31 -23.85 -14.49
CA ASP A 85 -15.76 -25.19 -14.08
C ASP A 85 -14.70 -26.26 -14.40
N ALA A 86 -14.14 -26.26 -15.61
CA ALA A 86 -13.08 -27.20 -15.98
C ALA A 86 -11.80 -26.99 -15.17
N VAL A 87 -11.49 -25.75 -14.77
CA VAL A 87 -10.37 -25.45 -13.87
C VAL A 87 -10.64 -25.99 -12.45
N PHE A 88 -11.86 -25.87 -11.92
CA PHE A 88 -12.19 -26.47 -10.63
C PHE A 88 -12.13 -28.00 -10.67
N GLU A 89 -12.53 -28.62 -11.78
CA GLU A 89 -12.35 -30.06 -11.98
C GLU A 89 -10.86 -30.45 -12.00
N LEU A 90 -10.01 -29.66 -12.67
CA LEU A 90 -8.55 -29.85 -12.66
C LEU A 90 -7.94 -29.71 -11.26
N LEU A 91 -8.50 -28.82 -10.43
CA LEU A 91 -8.11 -28.64 -9.03
C LEU A 91 -8.62 -29.74 -8.09
N GLY A 92 -9.34 -30.73 -8.61
CA GLY A 92 -9.81 -31.90 -7.86
C GLY A 92 -11.22 -31.78 -7.29
N VAL A 93 -12.04 -30.82 -7.74
CA VAL A 93 -13.44 -30.72 -7.34
C VAL A 93 -14.30 -31.67 -8.19
N GLU A 94 -14.58 -32.86 -7.65
CA GLU A 94 -15.26 -33.94 -8.37
C GLU A 94 -16.76 -33.66 -8.59
N SER A 95 -17.45 -33.10 -7.58
CA SER A 95 -18.89 -32.85 -7.61
C SER A 95 -19.25 -31.69 -8.55
N PRO A 96 -20.09 -31.91 -9.59
CA PRO A 96 -20.54 -30.83 -10.47
C PRO A 96 -21.34 -29.75 -9.74
N SER A 97 -22.09 -30.13 -8.69
CA SER A 97 -22.85 -29.16 -7.89
C SER A 97 -21.92 -28.25 -7.08
N ASP A 98 -20.85 -28.82 -6.52
CA ASP A 98 -19.88 -28.07 -5.73
C ASP A 98 -19.10 -27.10 -6.64
N ARG A 99 -18.73 -27.55 -7.85
CA ARG A 99 -18.10 -26.68 -8.85
C ARG A 99 -18.99 -25.51 -9.24
N ALA A 100 -20.28 -25.75 -9.50
CA ALA A 100 -21.21 -24.67 -9.82
C ALA A 100 -21.30 -23.62 -8.71
N GLN A 101 -21.39 -24.06 -7.45
CA GLN A 101 -21.39 -23.16 -6.28
C GLN A 101 -20.07 -22.38 -6.15
N LEU A 102 -18.93 -23.03 -6.42
CA LEU A 102 -17.62 -22.39 -6.38
C LEU A 102 -17.45 -21.36 -7.49
N VAL A 103 -17.96 -21.61 -8.70
CA VAL A 103 -17.97 -20.64 -9.80
C VAL A 103 -18.81 -19.43 -9.43
N ASP A 104 -20.02 -19.63 -8.88
CA ASP A 104 -20.90 -18.53 -8.49
C ASP A 104 -20.27 -17.68 -7.37
N ARG A 105 -19.63 -18.33 -6.40
CA ARG A 105 -18.90 -17.64 -5.34
C ARG A 105 -17.68 -16.90 -5.88
N LEU A 106 -16.90 -17.52 -6.78
CA LEU A 106 -15.74 -16.91 -7.42
C LEU A 106 -16.15 -15.60 -8.10
N TYR A 107 -17.23 -15.63 -8.90
CA TYR A 107 -17.66 -14.45 -9.64
C TYR A 107 -18.28 -13.38 -8.75
N THR A 108 -18.98 -13.78 -7.69
CA THR A 108 -19.48 -12.84 -6.68
C THR A 108 -18.34 -12.08 -6.02
N GLU A 109 -17.30 -12.78 -5.54
CA GLU A 109 -16.16 -12.16 -4.88
C GLU A 109 -15.29 -11.36 -5.86
N THR A 110 -15.09 -11.87 -7.08
CA THR A 110 -14.35 -11.16 -8.13
C THR A 110 -15.06 -9.86 -8.52
N THR A 111 -16.39 -9.87 -8.61
CA THR A 111 -17.20 -8.67 -8.88
C THR A 111 -17.02 -7.62 -7.80
N LYS A 112 -17.12 -8.01 -6.52
CA LYS A 112 -16.88 -7.10 -5.38
C LYS A 112 -15.49 -6.48 -5.45
N HIS A 113 -14.46 -7.30 -5.71
CA HIS A 113 -13.09 -6.82 -5.83
C HIS A 113 -12.94 -5.77 -6.95
N TYR A 114 -13.43 -6.05 -8.16
CA TYR A 114 -13.36 -5.09 -9.26
C TYR A 114 -14.20 -3.83 -9.02
N ARG A 115 -15.32 -3.95 -8.32
CA ARG A 115 -16.13 -2.81 -7.86
C ARG A 115 -15.29 -1.89 -6.95
N ASP A 116 -14.61 -2.42 -5.95
CA ASP A 116 -13.80 -1.62 -5.02
C ASP A 116 -12.65 -0.90 -5.73
N VAL A 117 -11.98 -1.62 -6.65
CA VAL A 117 -10.96 -1.04 -7.52
C VAL A 117 -11.55 0.09 -8.35
N ARG A 118 -12.71 -0.13 -8.99
CA ARG A 118 -13.34 0.87 -9.86
C ARG A 118 -13.78 2.12 -9.11
N VAL A 119 -14.32 1.99 -7.90
CA VAL A 119 -14.70 3.13 -7.05
C VAL A 119 -13.47 4.00 -6.76
N THR A 120 -12.35 3.36 -6.41
CA THR A 120 -11.08 4.04 -6.14
C THR A 120 -10.51 4.71 -7.40
N GLU A 121 -10.63 4.07 -8.56
CA GLU A 121 -10.25 4.68 -9.84
C GLU A 121 -11.08 5.92 -10.17
N ILE A 122 -12.40 5.86 -9.96
CA ILE A 122 -13.30 7.00 -10.18
C ILE A 122 -12.91 8.16 -9.28
N GLN A 123 -12.62 7.91 -8.00
CA GLN A 123 -12.09 8.93 -7.07
C GLN A 123 -10.82 9.58 -7.65
N LYS A 124 -9.83 8.77 -8.02
CA LYS A 124 -8.57 9.27 -8.60
C LYS A 124 -8.77 10.03 -9.91
N MET A 125 -9.77 9.68 -10.71
CA MET A 125 -10.12 10.41 -11.94
C MET A 125 -10.76 11.76 -11.62
N GLU A 126 -11.67 11.80 -10.65
CA GLU A 126 -12.32 13.03 -10.20
C GLU A 126 -11.35 13.98 -9.51
N ASP A 127 -10.46 13.48 -8.66
CA ASP A 127 -9.38 14.25 -8.02
C ASP A 127 -8.43 14.86 -9.05
N ARG A 128 -8.09 14.12 -10.12
CA ARG A 128 -7.29 14.66 -11.22
C ARG A 128 -8.02 15.73 -12.05
N ARG A 129 -9.34 15.66 -12.12
CA ARG A 129 -10.18 16.62 -12.85
C ARG A 129 -10.38 17.91 -12.05
N THR A 130 -10.56 17.79 -10.75
CA THR A 130 -10.94 18.90 -9.84
C THR A 130 -9.75 19.48 -9.10
N GLY A 131 -8.76 18.67 -8.76
CA GLY A 131 -7.48 19.07 -8.22
C GLY A 131 -6.74 19.92 -9.25
N GLY A 132 -6.61 21.21 -8.96
CA GLY A 132 -5.78 22.11 -9.75
C GLY A 132 -4.32 21.65 -9.80
N LYS A 133 -3.47 22.41 -10.51
CA LYS A 133 -2.01 22.22 -10.54
C LYS A 133 -1.37 22.58 -9.19
N THR A 134 -1.83 21.99 -8.10
CA THR A 134 -1.18 22.06 -6.81
C THR A 134 0.10 21.26 -6.96
N LYS A 135 1.22 21.97 -7.11
CA LYS A 135 2.53 21.34 -7.03
C LYS A 135 2.64 20.80 -5.61
N PHE A 136 2.71 19.48 -5.46
CA PHE A 136 3.05 18.86 -4.18
C PHE A 136 4.30 19.56 -3.65
N ALA A 137 4.19 20.18 -2.47
CA ALA A 137 5.33 20.81 -1.87
C ALA A 137 6.28 19.71 -1.41
N THR A 138 7.58 19.91 -1.60
CA THR A 138 8.61 18.96 -1.12
C THR A 138 8.50 18.72 0.39
N THR A 139 7.93 19.67 1.14
CA THR A 139 7.61 19.54 2.56
C THR A 139 6.54 18.49 2.84
N ASP A 140 5.52 18.39 1.99
CA ASP A 140 4.43 17.43 2.17
C ASP A 140 4.94 16.01 1.92
N HIS A 141 5.80 15.82 0.92
CA HIS A 141 6.48 14.54 0.70
C HIS A 141 7.40 14.12 1.84
N ALA A 142 8.12 15.07 2.45
CA ALA A 142 8.96 14.77 3.59
C ALA A 142 8.13 14.37 4.81
N ALA A 143 6.98 15.03 5.03
CA ALA A 143 6.04 14.67 6.09
C ALA A 143 5.40 13.30 5.84
N ASP A 144 4.88 13.04 4.63
CA ASP A 144 4.30 11.74 4.27
C ASP A 144 5.33 10.60 4.40
N ALA A 145 6.57 10.83 3.98
CA ALA A 145 7.65 9.84 4.11
C ALA A 145 8.01 9.59 5.58
N TRP A 146 7.91 10.62 6.43
CA TRP A 146 8.14 10.52 7.87
C TRP A 146 7.00 9.79 8.59
N ASP A 147 5.75 10.04 8.20
CA ASP A 147 4.57 9.39 8.78
C ASP A 147 4.42 7.93 8.32
N ALA A 148 4.87 7.61 7.10
CA ALA A 148 4.86 6.25 6.57
C ALA A 148 6.00 5.36 7.12
N LEU A 149 6.99 5.97 7.76
CA LEU A 149 8.06 5.26 8.45
C LEU A 149 7.50 4.69 9.77
N ASP A 150 7.01 3.46 9.72
CA ASP A 150 6.67 2.68 10.91
C ASP A 150 7.97 2.24 11.60
N LEU A 151 8.57 3.17 12.35
CA LEU A 151 9.80 2.97 13.11
C LEU A 151 9.46 2.37 14.48
N THR A 152 8.77 1.23 14.47
CA THR A 152 8.38 0.48 15.66
C THR A 152 9.60 -0.08 16.42
N ASP A 153 10.77 -0.11 15.78
CA ASP A 153 12.02 -0.68 16.32
C ASP A 153 13.08 0.37 16.73
N LEU A 154 12.78 1.67 16.66
CA LEU A 154 13.75 2.69 17.07
C LEU A 154 13.46 3.21 18.47
N THR A 155 14.43 3.02 19.37
CA THR A 155 14.47 3.72 20.66
C THR A 155 14.39 5.23 20.39
N PRO A 156 13.44 5.97 21.01
CA PRO A 156 13.35 7.42 20.87
C PRO A 156 14.72 8.07 21.06
N LEU A 157 15.08 9.01 20.17
CA LEU A 157 16.40 9.66 20.20
C LEU A 157 16.83 10.13 21.61
N PRO A 158 15.96 10.72 22.45
CA PRO A 158 16.35 11.10 23.82
C PRO A 158 16.79 9.91 24.68
N GLU A 159 16.09 8.78 24.58
CA GLU A 159 16.42 7.55 25.31
C GLU A 159 17.72 6.93 24.80
N TRP A 160 17.92 6.92 23.47
CA TRP A 160 19.16 6.43 22.88
C TRP A 160 20.36 7.26 23.31
N VAL A 161 20.25 8.60 23.29
CA VAL A 161 21.31 9.52 23.73
C VAL A 161 21.62 9.32 25.21
N ASN A 162 20.62 9.20 26.08
CA ASN A 162 20.85 8.93 27.50
C ASN A 162 21.57 7.61 27.75
N ALA A 163 21.32 6.59 26.93
CA ALA A 163 21.95 5.28 27.07
C ALA A 163 23.37 5.18 26.49
N HIS A 164 23.72 6.04 25.52
CA HIS A 164 24.96 5.90 24.73
C HIS A 164 25.89 7.12 24.76
N ALA A 165 25.47 8.24 25.35
CA ALA A 165 26.35 9.40 25.48
C ALA A 165 27.48 9.11 26.47
N ALA A 166 28.72 9.13 25.98
CA ALA A 166 29.92 9.02 26.81
C ALA A 166 30.58 10.41 26.91
N GLY A 167 30.69 10.95 28.13
CA GLY A 167 31.28 12.26 28.42
C GLY A 167 30.41 13.14 29.32
N GLU A 168 30.87 14.35 29.62
CA GLU A 168 30.07 15.36 30.30
C GLU A 168 28.90 15.79 29.39
N CYS A 169 27.67 15.52 29.83
CA CYS A 169 26.45 15.84 29.09
C CYS A 169 25.68 16.94 29.82
N GLU A 170 25.19 17.94 29.09
CA GLU A 170 24.35 19.01 29.62
C GLU A 170 22.98 18.98 28.95
N VAL A 171 21.93 19.06 29.76
CA VAL A 171 20.55 19.13 29.28
C VAL A 171 20.16 20.59 29.13
N VAL A 172 20.02 21.05 27.88
CA VAL A 172 19.58 22.41 27.57
C VAL A 172 18.10 22.39 27.21
N SER A 173 17.27 23.03 28.03
CA SER A 173 15.85 23.21 27.74
C SER A 173 15.65 24.34 26.72
N ILE A 174 15.35 23.97 25.47
CA ILE A 174 15.05 24.94 24.40
C ILE A 174 13.59 25.38 24.50
N SER A 175 13.34 26.68 24.37
CA SER A 175 11.99 27.24 24.36
C SER A 175 11.19 26.78 23.14
N THR A 176 9.88 26.55 23.30
CA THR A 176 8.95 26.24 22.19
C THR A 176 8.58 27.46 21.35
N GLU A 177 9.05 28.65 21.72
CA GLU A 177 8.81 29.88 20.97
C GLU A 177 9.66 29.95 19.70
N ARG A 178 9.27 30.82 18.75
CA ARG A 178 10.01 30.95 17.49
C ARG A 178 11.37 31.62 17.72
N PRO A 179 12.47 31.10 17.13
CA PRO A 179 13.78 31.75 17.19
C PRO A 179 13.71 33.11 16.48
N VAL A 180 14.40 34.09 17.05
CA VAL A 180 14.43 35.47 16.57
C VAL A 180 15.75 35.72 15.88
N HIS A 181 15.70 36.04 14.58
CA HIS A 181 16.86 36.55 13.85
C HIS A 181 17.15 37.99 14.30
N LEU A 182 18.30 38.22 14.93
CA LEU A 182 18.75 39.56 15.29
C LEU A 182 19.48 40.18 14.09
N ALA A 183 19.14 41.42 13.74
CA ALA A 183 19.77 42.12 12.62
C ALA A 183 21.27 42.37 12.91
N GLY A 184 22.13 42.11 11.92
CA GLY A 184 23.58 42.26 12.03
C GLY A 184 23.96 43.72 12.32
N GLY A 185 24.68 43.95 13.42
CA GLY A 185 25.15 45.27 13.84
C GLY A 185 25.02 45.53 15.35
N GLY A 186 24.33 44.66 16.09
CA GLY A 186 24.27 44.72 17.56
C GLY A 186 25.41 43.98 18.24
N MET A 187 25.94 44.56 19.32
CA MET A 187 26.95 44.04 20.25
C MET A 187 26.43 42.81 21.02
N PHE A 188 26.11 41.71 20.33
CA PHE A 188 25.66 40.47 20.95
C PHE A 188 26.45 39.27 20.45
N ASP A 189 26.63 38.33 21.36
CA ASP A 189 27.48 37.16 21.26
C ASP A 189 27.01 36.19 20.15
N ASN A 190 27.95 35.70 19.34
CA ASN A 190 27.69 34.70 18.31
C ASN A 190 27.29 33.33 18.90
N GLU A 191 27.45 33.18 20.22
CA GLU A 191 27.17 31.95 20.96
C GLU A 191 25.77 31.96 21.63
N THR A 192 24.88 32.91 21.29
CA THR A 192 23.56 33.00 21.94
C THR A 192 22.41 33.00 20.95
N VAL A 193 21.46 32.06 21.13
CA VAL A 193 20.19 32.02 20.37
C VAL A 193 19.07 32.63 21.20
N TYR A 194 18.26 33.47 20.57
CA TYR A 194 17.18 34.21 21.22
C TYR A 194 15.82 33.70 20.76
N PHE A 195 14.91 33.53 21.71
CA PHE A 195 13.55 33.06 21.44
C PHE A 195 12.49 34.08 21.90
N GLY A 196 11.44 34.21 21.09
CA GLY A 196 10.25 35.02 21.40
C GLY A 196 10.43 36.54 21.39
N LYS A 197 9.29 37.25 21.55
CA LYS A 197 9.25 38.74 21.54
C LYS A 197 10.04 39.38 22.67
N SER A 198 10.20 38.68 23.80
CA SER A 198 10.95 39.14 24.96
C SER A 198 12.45 38.82 24.90
N ARG A 199 12.93 38.17 23.82
CA ARG A 199 14.34 37.84 23.57
C ARG A 199 15.01 37.19 24.78
N ARG A 200 14.34 36.20 25.37
CA ARG A 200 14.92 35.47 26.51
C ARG A 200 16.18 34.73 26.05
N LYS A 201 17.25 34.88 26.82
CA LYS A 201 18.55 34.27 26.55
C LYS A 201 18.53 32.81 26.98
N TYR A 202 19.02 31.92 26.13
CA TYR A 202 19.36 30.55 26.50
C TYR A 202 20.82 30.32 26.12
N PHE A 203 21.61 29.83 27.08
CA PHE A 203 23.02 29.53 26.89
C PHE A 203 23.14 28.29 25.99
N THR A 204 24.09 28.33 25.05
CA THR A 204 24.72 27.10 24.56
C THR A 204 25.89 26.82 25.50
N SER A 205 25.91 25.65 26.11
CA SER A 205 27.03 25.26 26.93
C SER A 205 28.31 25.13 26.11
N ASN A 206 29.43 25.48 26.73
CA ASN A 206 30.76 25.31 26.18
C ASN A 206 31.09 23.82 26.03
N LEU A 207 30.59 23.19 24.99
CA LEU A 207 31.20 21.98 24.43
C LEU A 207 32.01 22.42 23.22
N VAL A 208 33.18 23.01 23.47
CA VAL A 208 34.30 22.82 22.55
C VAL A 208 34.67 21.35 22.72
N PRO A 209 34.42 20.45 21.76
CA PRO A 209 35.06 19.16 21.82
C PRO A 209 36.55 19.48 21.67
N LYS A 210 37.35 19.23 22.70
CA LYS A 210 38.78 19.00 22.45
C LYS A 210 38.82 17.90 21.40
N ARG A 211 39.18 18.25 20.17
CA ARG A 211 39.31 17.35 19.03
C ARG A 211 40.32 16.26 19.38
N ASN A 212 39.88 15.20 20.04
CA ASN A 212 40.55 13.92 20.06
C ASN A 212 39.78 13.01 19.10
N TRP A 213 39.89 13.30 17.80
CA TRP A 213 39.47 12.35 16.79
C TRP A 213 40.41 11.14 16.86
N SER A 214 39.83 9.95 16.81
CA SER A 214 40.57 8.73 16.51
C SER A 214 41.36 8.93 15.19
N PRO A 215 42.60 8.42 15.05
CA PRO A 215 43.45 8.63 13.88
C PRO A 215 42.77 8.27 12.54
N GLU A 216 41.78 7.39 12.59
CA GLU A 216 41.07 6.84 11.42
C GLU A 216 40.10 7.79 10.71
N TRP A 217 39.83 8.99 11.27
CA TRP A 217 38.90 9.96 10.67
C TRP A 217 39.56 11.25 10.16
N GLN A 218 40.90 11.33 10.18
CA GLN A 218 41.62 12.56 9.83
C GLN A 218 41.77 12.80 8.30
N HIS A 219 41.42 11.85 7.44
CA HIS A 219 41.71 11.91 5.99
C HIS A 219 40.55 12.42 5.12
N LEU A 220 39.41 12.80 5.72
CA LEU A 220 38.21 13.22 4.99
C LEU A 220 37.89 14.72 5.11
N ALA A 221 38.89 15.56 5.40
CA ALA A 221 38.77 17.02 5.42
C ALA A 221 39.58 17.68 4.30
#